data_AF-A0A353F8U7-F1
#
_entry.id   AF-A0A353F8U7-F1
#
_cell.length_a   1.000
_cell.length_b   1.000
_cell.length_c   1.000
_cell.angle_alpha   90.00
_cell.angle_beta   90.00
_cell.angle_gamma   90.00
#
_symmetry.space_group_name_H-M   'P 1'
#
loop_
_entity.id
_entity.type
_entity.pdbx_description
1 polymer ?
#
loop_
_entity_poly.entity_id
_entity_poly.type
_entity_poly.pdbx_seq_one_letter_code
_entity_poly.pdbx_strand_id
1 'polypeptide(L)'
;MKNIFHNFTSNPKNDVLSGLTVALALVPEAVAFAFVAGIDPMVGLYGAFMMGIVTALFGGRPGMISGATGAMAVVMVHLIQKGNEVGMELAVPVENLGLQWLFITLLLVGAIQIMAGVL
;
A
#
# COMPACT_ATOMS: atom_id res chain seq x y z
N MET A 1 24.87 18.82 5.26
CA MET A 1 23.52 19.20 4.77
C MET A 1 23.47 19.79 3.34
N LYS A 2 24.59 19.91 2.60
CA LYS A 2 24.60 20.56 1.27
C LYS A 2 24.34 19.65 0.05
N ASN A 3 24.14 18.34 0.21
CA ASN A 3 24.09 17.38 -0.91
C ASN A 3 22.75 16.61 -1.05
N ILE A 4 21.64 17.14 -0.57
CA ILE A 4 20.34 16.41 -0.63
C ILE A 4 19.68 16.52 -2.02
N PHE A 5 20.00 17.55 -2.81
CA PHE A 5 19.26 17.87 -4.04
C PHE A 5 20.05 17.70 -5.35
N HIS A 6 21.27 17.15 -5.34
CA HIS A 6 22.12 17.16 -6.53
C HIS A 6 21.98 15.93 -7.47
N ASN A 7 21.07 14.98 -7.19
CA ASN A 7 20.91 13.75 -7.98
C ASN A 7 19.44 13.43 -8.27
N PHE A 8 18.65 14.37 -8.78
CA PHE A 8 17.23 14.09 -9.09
C PHE A 8 17.08 13.04 -10.20
N THR A 9 18.01 12.98 -11.15
CA THR A 9 18.12 11.87 -12.11
C THR A 9 19.43 11.99 -12.89
N SER A 10 20.32 11.01 -12.72
CA SER A 10 21.56 10.91 -13.50
C SER A 10 21.32 10.26 -14.87
N ASN A 11 20.16 9.60 -15.06
CA ASN A 11 19.83 8.86 -16.28
C ASN A 11 18.31 8.74 -16.51
N PRO A 12 17.66 9.81 -17.03
CA PRO A 12 16.20 9.89 -17.11
C PRO A 12 15.59 8.81 -18.01
N LYS A 13 16.32 8.35 -19.03
CA LYS A 13 15.88 7.23 -19.87
C LYS A 13 15.69 5.96 -19.05
N ASN A 14 16.65 5.63 -18.19
CA ASN A 14 16.59 4.42 -17.38
C ASN A 14 15.54 4.54 -16.27
N ASP A 15 15.37 5.73 -15.69
CA ASP A 15 14.36 5.99 -14.66
C ASP A 15 12.94 5.82 -15.22
N VAL A 16 12.67 6.36 -16.42
CA VAL A 16 11.36 6.21 -17.08
C VAL A 16 11.11 4.76 -17.49
N LEU A 17 12.10 4.09 -18.10
CA LEU A 17 11.94 2.70 -18.53
C LEU A 17 11.74 1.76 -17.34
N SER A 18 12.51 1.92 -16.27
CA SER A 18 12.35 1.11 -15.06
C SER A 18 11.02 1.37 -14.36
N GLY A 19 10.58 2.63 -14.26
CA GLY A 19 9.27 2.99 -13.72
C GLY A 19 8.12 2.35 -14.51
N LEU A 20 8.20 2.36 -15.85
CA LEU A 20 7.20 1.70 -16.70
C LEU A 20 7.20 0.18 -16.50
N THR A 21 8.37 -0.46 -16.46
CA THR A 21 8.49 -1.91 -16.22
C THR A 21 7.89 -2.30 -14.87
N VAL A 22 8.18 -1.53 -13.81
CA VAL A 22 7.64 -1.75 -12.48
C VAL A 22 6.13 -1.55 -12.46
N ALA A 23 5.61 -0.49 -13.08
CA ALA A 23 4.18 -0.23 -13.11
C ALA A 23 3.42 -1.38 -13.79
N LEU A 24 3.94 -1.88 -14.91
CA LEU A 24 3.35 -3.02 -15.61
C LEU A 24 3.41 -4.31 -14.78
N ALA A 25 4.45 -4.50 -13.97
CA ALA A 25 4.56 -5.65 -13.07
C ALA A 25 3.61 -5.55 -11.86
N LEU A 26 3.43 -4.34 -11.30
CA LEU A 26 2.64 -4.11 -10.09
C LEU A 26 1.12 -4.22 -10.32
N VAL A 27 0.61 -3.87 -11.51
CA VAL A 27 -0.83 -3.94 -11.80
C VAL A 27 -1.40 -5.35 -11.58
N PRO A 28 -0.88 -6.42 -12.21
CA PRO A 28 -1.39 -7.77 -11.98
C PRO A 28 -1.12 -8.26 -10.55
N GLU A 29 -0.02 -7.84 -9.92
CA GLU A 29 0.32 -8.20 -8.53
C GLU A 29 -0.71 -7.62 -7.53
N ALA A 30 -1.01 -6.32 -7.63
CA ALA A 30 -1.99 -5.65 -6.78
C ALA A 30 -3.40 -6.22 -6.95
N VAL A 31 -3.78 -6.53 -8.19
CA VAL A 31 -5.07 -7.18 -8.50
C VAL A 31 -5.14 -8.58 -7.91
N ALA A 32 -4.08 -9.39 -8.05
CA ALA A 32 -4.02 -10.73 -7.48
C ALA A 32 -4.13 -10.71 -5.95
N PHE A 33 -3.44 -9.80 -5.27
CA PHE A 33 -3.50 -9.69 -3.82
C PHE A 33 -4.84 -9.18 -3.31
N ALA A 34 -5.51 -8.28 -4.05
CA ALA A 34 -6.88 -7.88 -3.74
C ALA A 34 -7.85 -9.07 -3.82
N PHE A 35 -7.71 -9.94 -4.83
CA PHE A 35 -8.50 -11.17 -4.92
C PHE A 35 -8.22 -12.13 -3.77
N VAL A 36 -6.96 -12.31 -3.38
CA VAL A 36 -6.60 -13.11 -2.20
C VAL A 36 -7.28 -12.55 -0.95
N ALA A 37 -7.27 -11.23 -0.78
CA ALA A 37 -7.92 -10.54 0.33
C ALA A 37 -9.45 -10.46 0.27
N GLY A 38 -10.08 -10.94 -0.82
CA GLY A 38 -11.52 -10.94 -0.97
C GLY A 38 -12.14 -9.53 -1.10
N ILE A 39 -11.36 -8.56 -1.57
CA ILE A 39 -11.80 -7.17 -1.79
C ILE A 39 -11.79 -6.81 -3.27
N ASP A 40 -12.48 -5.72 -3.61
CA ASP A 40 -12.49 -5.21 -4.99
C ASP A 40 -11.06 -4.89 -5.47
N PRO A 41 -10.64 -5.39 -6.65
CA PRO A 41 -9.31 -5.14 -7.21
C PRO A 41 -8.92 -3.66 -7.34
N MET A 42 -9.91 -2.77 -7.51
CA MET A 42 -9.67 -1.33 -7.56
C MET A 42 -9.08 -0.82 -6.26
N VAL A 43 -9.46 -1.38 -5.10
CA VAL A 43 -8.89 -1.00 -3.80
C VAL A 43 -7.39 -1.29 -3.76
N GLY A 44 -6.96 -2.45 -4.27
CA GLY A 44 -5.55 -2.81 -4.38
C GLY A 44 -4.78 -1.87 -5.31
N LEU A 45 -5.37 -1.51 -6.46
CA LEU A 45 -4.76 -0.58 -7.42
C LEU A 45 -4.63 0.83 -6.85
N TYR A 46 -5.67 1.34 -6.16
CA TYR A 46 -5.61 2.64 -5.49
C TYR A 46 -4.53 2.66 -4.41
N GLY A 47 -4.42 1.58 -3.62
CA GLY A 47 -3.37 1.43 -2.62
C GLY A 47 -1.96 1.47 -3.24
N ALA A 48 -1.71 0.67 -4.28
CA ALA A 48 -0.42 0.63 -4.95
C ALA A 48 -0.04 1.97 -5.59
N PHE A 49 -1.00 2.65 -6.24
CA PHE A 49 -0.79 3.96 -6.84
C PHE A 49 -0.44 5.03 -5.80
N MET A 50 -1.23 5.13 -4.72
CA MET A 50 -1.00 6.11 -3.66
C MET A 50 0.34 5.86 -2.95
N MET A 51 0.67 4.60 -2.65
CA MET A 51 1.96 4.25 -2.06
C MET A 51 3.14 4.57 -2.98
N GLY A 52 2.98 4.39 -4.30
CA GLY A 52 3.97 4.79 -5.30
C GLY A 52 4.28 6.29 -5.22
N ILE A 53 3.26 7.15 -5.15
CA ILE A 53 3.45 8.61 -5.02
C ILE A 53 4.12 8.96 -3.69
N VAL A 54 3.58 8.45 -2.58
CA VAL A 54 4.11 8.76 -1.23
C VAL A 54 5.57 8.34 -1.12
N THR A 55 5.92 7.14 -1.58
CA THR A 55 7.30 6.64 -1.45
C THR A 55 8.25 7.23 -2.47
N ALA A 56 7.78 7.70 -3.64
CA ALA A 56 8.59 8.49 -4.55
C ALA A 56 8.99 9.87 -3.98
N LEU A 57 8.10 10.50 -3.20
CA LEU A 57 8.34 11.82 -2.63
C LEU A 57 9.09 11.78 -1.28
N PHE A 58 8.73 10.84 -0.41
CA PHE A 58 9.20 10.77 0.98
C PHE A 58 10.12 9.58 1.26
N GLY A 59 10.34 8.70 0.29
CA GLY A 59 11.17 7.51 0.46
C GLY A 59 12.65 7.84 0.64
N GLY A 60 13.34 7.09 1.50
CA GLY A 60 14.75 7.33 1.85
C GLY A 60 15.77 6.64 0.94
N ARG A 61 15.35 5.74 0.04
CA ARG A 61 16.25 4.92 -0.79
C ARG A 61 15.87 4.96 -2.27
N PRO A 62 16.68 5.62 -3.12
CA PRO A 62 16.46 5.66 -4.56
C PRO A 62 16.41 4.26 -5.19
N GLY A 63 15.49 4.07 -6.15
CA GLY A 63 15.30 2.82 -6.89
C GLY A 63 14.53 1.73 -6.13
N MET A 64 14.10 1.96 -4.89
CA MET A 64 13.18 1.05 -4.20
C MET A 64 11.74 1.38 -4.56
N ILE A 65 10.94 0.34 -4.72
CA ILE A 65 9.51 0.44 -4.99
C ILE A 65 8.75 -0.10 -3.79
N SER A 66 7.77 0.68 -3.34
CA SER A 66 6.84 0.26 -2.30
C SER A 66 5.48 0.00 -2.92
N GLY A 67 4.92 -1.18 -2.67
CA GLY A 67 3.66 -1.61 -3.27
C GLY A 67 2.95 -2.66 -2.42
N ALA A 68 1.95 -3.31 -3.01
CA ALA A 68 1.24 -4.41 -2.37
C ALA A 68 2.20 -5.61 -2.20
N THR A 69 2.15 -6.27 -1.05
CA THR A 69 2.97 -7.47 -0.78
C THR A 69 2.08 -8.63 -0.37
N GLY A 70 2.45 -9.84 -0.78
CA GLY A 70 1.66 -11.04 -0.48
C GLY A 70 1.56 -11.31 1.03
N ALA A 71 2.63 -11.03 1.79
CA ALA A 71 2.62 -11.16 3.25
C ALA A 71 1.56 -10.28 3.91
N MET A 72 1.44 -9.01 3.47
CA MET A 72 0.39 -8.12 3.97
C MET A 72 -0.99 -8.60 3.53
N ALA A 73 -1.14 -9.06 2.28
CA ALA A 73 -2.42 -9.57 1.78
C ALA A 73 -2.98 -10.68 2.67
N VAL A 74 -2.16 -11.65 3.09
CA VAL A 74 -2.58 -12.76 3.98
C VAL A 74 -3.11 -12.24 5.32
N VAL A 75 -2.45 -11.25 5.92
CA VAL A 75 -2.90 -10.65 7.20
C VAL A 75 -4.20 -9.86 7.00
N MET A 76 -4.31 -9.12 5.90
CA MET A 76 -5.49 -8.32 5.57
C MET A 76 -6.74 -9.19 5.39
N VAL A 77 -6.60 -10.39 4.79
CA VAL A 77 -7.73 -11.35 4.62
C VAL A 77 -8.41 -11.60 5.96
N HIS A 78 -7.62 -12.01 6.95
CA HIS A 78 -8.14 -12.36 8.27
C HIS A 78 -8.75 -11.14 8.98
N LEU A 79 -8.10 -9.97 8.87
CA LEU A 79 -8.59 -8.72 9.46
C LEU A 79 -9.94 -8.29 8.87
N ILE A 80 -10.08 -8.34 7.54
CA ILE A 80 -11.31 -7.96 6.83
C ILE A 80 -12.45 -8.92 7.19
N GLN A 81 -12.18 -10.23 7.17
CA GLN A 81 -13.16 -11.25 7.58
C GLN A 81 -13.63 -10.98 9.01
N LYS A 82 -12.70 -10.75 9.93
CA LYS A 82 -13.05 -10.49 11.33
C LYS A 82 -13.84 -9.19 11.52
N GLY A 83 -13.47 -8.13 10.82
CA GLY A 83 -14.21 -6.87 10.87
C GLY A 83 -15.61 -6.99 10.29
N ASN A 84 -15.79 -7.79 9.24
CA ASN A 84 -17.11 -8.08 8.67
C ASN A 84 -17.99 -8.90 9.63
N GLU A 85 -17.44 -9.92 10.29
CA GLU A 85 -18.15 -10.69 11.33
C GLU A 85 -18.67 -9.75 12.43
N VAL A 86 -17.78 -8.91 12.98
CA VAL A 86 -18.12 -7.96 14.04
C VAL A 86 -19.17 -6.96 13.55
N GLY A 87 -19.08 -6.48 12.32
CA GLY A 87 -20.04 -5.54 11.74
C GLY A 87 -21.46 -6.10 11.62
N MET A 88 -21.59 -7.41 11.41
CA MET A 88 -22.89 -8.08 11.36
C MET A 88 -23.46 -8.40 12.75
N GLU A 89 -22.63 -8.48 13.77
CA GLU A 89 -23.04 -8.72 15.18
C GLU A 89 -23.46 -7.43 15.91
N LEU A 90 -23.23 -6.25 15.32
CA LEU A 90 -23.64 -4.97 15.90
C LEU A 90 -25.17 -4.86 15.98
N ALA A 91 -25.65 -4.10 16.98
CA ALA A 91 -27.08 -3.81 17.15
C ALA A 91 -27.73 -3.17 15.91
N VAL A 92 -26.93 -2.43 15.12
CA VAL A 92 -27.27 -2.01 13.76
C VAL A 92 -26.19 -2.58 12.84
N PRO A 93 -26.53 -3.51 11.94
CA PRO A 93 -25.53 -4.18 11.11
C PRO A 93 -24.90 -3.20 10.13
N VAL A 94 -23.57 -3.29 9.98
CA VAL A 94 -22.79 -2.48 9.04
C VAL A 94 -22.12 -3.42 8.05
N GLU A 95 -22.59 -3.39 6.81
CA GLU A 95 -21.98 -4.15 5.72
C GLU A 95 -20.57 -3.62 5.41
N ASN A 96 -19.64 -4.54 5.11
CA ASN A 96 -18.26 -4.22 4.74
C ASN A 96 -17.45 -3.45 5.81
N LEU A 97 -17.80 -3.60 7.09
CA LEU A 97 -17.05 -2.99 8.19
C LEU A 97 -15.56 -3.41 8.17
N GLY A 98 -15.24 -4.61 7.68
CA GLY A 98 -13.88 -5.10 7.51
C GLY A 98 -13.00 -4.20 6.62
N LEU A 99 -13.56 -3.58 5.59
CA LEU A 99 -12.81 -2.64 4.75
C LEU A 99 -12.49 -1.34 5.50
N GLN A 100 -13.41 -0.86 6.34
CA GLN A 100 -13.18 0.31 7.20
C GLN A 100 -12.14 0.02 8.27
N TRP A 101 -12.18 -1.18 8.86
CA TRP A 101 -11.16 -1.66 9.79
C TRP A 101 -9.79 -1.72 9.12
N LEU A 102 -9.70 -2.26 7.91
CA LEU A 102 -8.46 -2.27 7.14
C LEU A 102 -7.92 -0.85 6.94
N PHE A 103 -8.77 0.08 6.51
CA PHE A 103 -8.38 1.48 6.30
C PHE A 103 -7.80 2.12 7.56
N ILE A 104 -8.50 2.02 8.69
CA ILE A 104 -8.05 2.57 9.98
C ILE A 104 -6.75 1.88 10.42
N THR A 105 -6.67 0.56 10.25
CA THR A 105 -5.46 -0.21 10.59
C THR A 105 -4.26 0.26 9.78
N LEU A 106 -4.42 0.53 8.48
CA LEU A 106 -3.33 1.05 7.64
C LEU A 106 -2.86 2.44 8.07
N LEU A 107 -3.77 3.31 8.52
CA LEU A 107 -3.39 4.61 9.10
C LEU A 107 -2.57 4.42 10.38
N LEU A 108 -2.98 3.50 11.26
CA LEU A 108 -2.26 3.19 12.50
C LEU A 108 -0.88 2.59 12.21
N VAL A 109 -0.80 1.63 11.28
CA VAL A 109 0.47 1.03 10.83
C VAL A 109 1.41 2.12 10.30
N GLY A 110 0.91 3.04 9.47
CA GLY A 110 1.69 4.16 8.96
C GLY A 110 2.18 5.08 10.07
N ALA A 111 1.34 5.41 11.04
CA ALA A 111 1.75 6.21 12.20
C ALA A 111 2.83 5.52 13.04
N ILE A 112 2.68 4.21 13.30
CA ILE A 112 3.68 3.40 14.01
C ILE A 112 5.00 3.37 13.24
N GLN A 113 4.97 3.19 11.92
CA GLN A 113 6.16 3.21 11.07
C GLN A 113 6.88 4.56 11.11
N ILE A 114 6.14 5.67 11.07
CA ILE A 114 6.72 7.02 11.18
C ILE A 114 7.35 7.23 12.55
N MET A 115 6.67 6.86 13.65
CA MET A 115 7.24 6.96 15.00
C MET A 115 8.52 6.13 15.13
N ALA A 116 8.51 4.88 14.65
CA ALA A 116 9.67 4.01 14.66
C ALA A 116 10.82 4.54 13.79
N GLY A 117 10.53 5.32 12.74
CA GLY A 117 11.55 5.97 11.91
C GLY A 117 12.12 7.26 12.52
N VAL A 118 11.43 7.88 13.48
CA VAL A 118 11.88 9.10 14.19
C VAL A 118 12.70 8.77 15.44
N LEU A 119 12.38 7.67 16.11
CA LEU A 119 13.11 7.14 17.28
C LEU A 119 14.48 6.56 16.89
#